data_AF-A0A940FQ74-F1
#
_entry.id   AF-A0A940FQ74-F1
#
_cell.length_a   1.000
_cell.length_b   1.000
_cell.length_c   1.000
_cell.angle_alpha   90.00
_cell.angle_beta   90.00
_cell.angle_gamma   90.00
#
_symmetry.space_group_name_H-M   'P 1'
#
loop_
_entity.id
_entity.type
_entity.pdbx_description
1 polymer ?
#
loop_
_entity_poly.entity_id
_entity_poly.type
_entity_poly.pdbx_seq_one_letter_code
_entity_poly.pdbx_strand_id
1 'polypeptide(L)'
;YLQKELGQFPLFQFWGPGANIVSSQWIADASMLTDDKYDPTLTLIYLPHLDYCLQKFGQDFSKISKDLNEIDAVVEKLVNFYSKKGASVILLSEYGITNVHQPIHLNRVLRQHDLLGIRVERGLELLDAGASKAFAVADHQVAHIYINDVSVTNKVRNIIEQVPGVELVLDREAQAQYHINHERAGDLVVMADEKSWFTYYFWMDDAVAPDYARVVDIHKKPGYDPVEMFMTSKARAAYKLLRKKAGLRYVMDVIPLDATLIKGSHGRLEKNSSFHPVLITDEIYKDSIKATEVYDVIWKHLML
;
A
#
# COMPACT_ATOMS: atom_id res chain seq x y z
N TYR A 1 -6.94 27.11 -9.32
CA TYR A 1 -5.80 27.56 -10.15
C TYR A 1 -5.15 26.38 -10.86
N LEU A 2 -4.51 25.44 -10.17
CA LEU A 2 -3.84 24.28 -10.80
C LEU A 2 -4.73 23.50 -11.77
N GLN A 3 -5.99 23.19 -11.40
CA GLN A 3 -6.91 22.50 -12.32
C GLN A 3 -7.29 23.32 -13.57
N LYS A 4 -7.20 24.65 -13.50
CA LYS A 4 -7.42 25.52 -14.67
C LYS A 4 -6.23 25.43 -15.63
N GLU A 5 -5.01 25.34 -15.11
CA GLU A 5 -3.78 25.28 -15.90
C GLU A 5 -3.47 23.86 -16.42
N LEU A 6 -3.68 22.84 -15.59
CA LEU A 6 -3.27 21.45 -15.85
C LEU A 6 -4.45 20.50 -16.13
N GLY A 7 -5.69 20.99 -16.01
CA GLY A 7 -6.88 20.13 -16.02
C GLY A 7 -7.08 19.37 -14.70
N GLN A 8 -8.14 18.57 -14.67
CA GLN A 8 -8.49 17.75 -13.50
C GLN A 8 -7.40 16.71 -13.21
N PHE A 9 -7.12 16.45 -11.93
CA PHE A 9 -6.20 15.40 -11.52
C PHE A 9 -6.60 14.04 -12.11
N PRO A 10 -5.68 13.31 -12.77
CA PRO A 10 -5.97 12.07 -13.47
C PRO A 10 -6.10 10.88 -12.50
N LEU A 11 -7.10 10.91 -11.61
CA LEU A 11 -7.27 9.94 -10.52
C LEU A 11 -7.28 8.47 -10.98
N PHE A 12 -7.82 8.18 -12.17
CA PHE A 12 -7.86 6.80 -12.72
C PHE A 12 -6.51 6.30 -13.25
N GLN A 13 -5.53 7.20 -13.38
CA GLN A 13 -4.14 6.90 -13.69
C GLN A 13 -3.27 6.98 -12.44
N PHE A 14 -3.81 7.44 -11.30
CA PHE A 14 -3.07 7.48 -10.05
C PHE A 14 -3.00 6.09 -9.46
N TRP A 15 -4.12 5.37 -9.43
CA TRP A 15 -4.22 4.05 -8.84
C TRP A 15 -5.22 3.17 -9.60
N GLY A 16 -5.14 1.86 -9.35
CA GLY A 16 -6.00 0.85 -9.94
C GLY A 16 -5.47 0.33 -11.28
N PRO A 17 -6.32 -0.32 -12.08
CA PRO A 17 -5.86 -1.03 -13.28
C PRO A 17 -5.32 -0.12 -14.40
N GLY A 18 -5.63 1.17 -14.33
CA GLY A 18 -5.18 2.19 -15.28
C GLY A 18 -3.96 3.00 -14.81
N ALA A 19 -3.38 2.67 -13.65
CA ALA A 19 -2.23 3.40 -13.09
C ALA A 19 -1.07 3.48 -14.11
N ASN A 20 -0.53 4.68 -14.30
CA ASN A 20 0.58 4.96 -15.21
C ASN A 20 1.27 6.29 -14.85
N ILE A 21 2.24 6.72 -15.67
CA ILE A 21 3.08 7.90 -15.38
C ILE A 21 2.31 9.23 -15.31
N VAL A 22 1.11 9.31 -15.90
CA VAL A 22 0.38 10.57 -16.11
C VAL A 22 0.11 11.29 -14.78
N SER A 23 -0.15 10.57 -13.70
CA SER A 23 -0.37 11.19 -12.38
C SER A 23 0.89 11.76 -11.77
N SER A 24 2.02 11.05 -11.89
CA SER A 24 3.32 11.58 -11.45
C SER A 24 3.71 12.80 -12.28
N GLN A 25 3.46 12.80 -13.58
CA GLN A 25 3.70 13.97 -14.43
C GLN A 25 2.83 15.16 -14.01
N TRP A 26 1.54 14.94 -13.74
CA TRP A 26 0.64 15.98 -13.26
C TRP A 26 1.11 16.55 -11.91
N ILE A 27 1.55 15.69 -10.98
CA ILE A 27 2.09 16.11 -9.68
C ILE A 27 3.35 16.95 -9.86
N ALA A 28 4.29 16.49 -10.69
CA ALA A 28 5.51 17.23 -10.99
C ALA A 28 5.21 18.62 -11.57
N ASP A 29 4.31 18.70 -12.56
CA ASP A 29 3.90 19.96 -13.18
C ASP A 29 3.20 20.89 -12.19
N ALA A 30 2.34 20.32 -11.33
CA ALA A 30 1.66 21.07 -10.28
C ALA A 30 2.65 21.62 -9.23
N SER A 31 3.68 20.85 -8.88
CA SER A 31 4.74 21.29 -7.97
C SER A 31 5.51 22.46 -8.55
N MET A 32 5.99 22.36 -9.80
CA MET A 32 6.72 23.46 -10.46
C MET A 32 5.89 24.74 -10.59
N LEU A 33 4.60 24.63 -10.96
CA LEU A 33 3.69 25.79 -11.03
C LEU A 33 3.41 26.41 -9.66
N THR A 34 3.30 25.59 -8.62
CA THR A 34 3.09 26.06 -7.25
C THR A 34 4.34 26.79 -6.77
N ASP A 35 5.51 26.25 -7.09
CA ASP A 35 6.80 26.80 -6.74
C ASP A 35 7.05 28.18 -7.38
N ASP A 36 6.83 28.31 -8.70
CA ASP A 36 6.90 29.60 -9.40
C ASP A 36 5.96 30.66 -8.83
N LYS A 37 4.84 30.23 -8.25
CA LYS A 37 3.82 31.14 -7.74
C LYS A 37 4.07 31.61 -6.32
N TYR A 38 4.63 30.74 -5.47
CA TYR A 38 4.67 30.98 -4.03
C TYR A 38 6.09 30.98 -3.45
N ASP A 39 7.09 30.54 -4.19
CA ASP A 39 8.49 30.48 -3.76
C ASP A 39 8.66 29.88 -2.34
N PRO A 40 8.17 28.66 -2.11
CA PRO A 40 8.16 28.05 -0.78
C PRO A 40 9.58 27.69 -0.31
N THR A 41 9.81 27.79 1.00
CA THR A 41 11.09 27.37 1.61
C THR A 41 11.33 25.86 1.55
N LEU A 42 10.26 25.05 1.58
CA LEU A 42 10.31 23.59 1.48
C LEU A 42 9.17 23.07 0.61
N THR A 43 9.51 22.25 -0.39
CA THR A 43 8.54 21.55 -1.24
C THR A 43 8.71 20.05 -1.11
N LEU A 44 7.66 19.34 -0.68
CA LEU A 44 7.61 17.88 -0.63
C LEU A 44 6.77 17.36 -1.80
N ILE A 45 7.37 16.52 -2.65
CA ILE A 45 6.76 16.03 -3.89
C ILE A 45 6.69 14.50 -3.82
N TYR A 46 5.48 13.96 -3.90
CA TYR A 46 5.24 12.52 -3.92
C TYR A 46 4.97 12.01 -5.33
N LEU A 47 5.79 11.06 -5.81
CA LEU A 47 5.64 10.45 -7.11
C LEU A 47 5.29 8.96 -6.96
N PRO A 48 4.01 8.56 -7.09
CA PRO A 48 3.53 7.22 -6.71
C PRO A 48 3.84 6.10 -7.72
N HIS A 49 4.43 6.43 -8.87
CA HIS A 49 4.39 5.57 -10.06
C HIS A 49 4.90 4.14 -9.82
N LEU A 50 6.01 4.02 -9.08
CA LEU A 50 6.67 2.74 -8.86
C LEU A 50 5.95 1.84 -7.86
N ASP A 51 5.13 2.40 -6.97
CA ASP A 51 4.43 1.65 -5.94
C ASP A 51 3.52 0.59 -6.57
N TYR A 52 2.76 0.98 -7.59
CA TYR A 52 1.79 0.08 -8.23
C TYR A 52 2.44 -0.93 -9.17
N CYS A 53 3.38 -0.52 -10.02
CA CYS A 53 3.98 -1.45 -11.00
C CYS A 53 4.82 -2.53 -10.29
N LEU A 54 5.55 -2.16 -9.23
CA LEU A 54 6.34 -3.10 -8.44
C LEU A 54 5.46 -4.06 -7.65
N GLN A 55 4.31 -3.64 -7.14
CA GLN A 55 3.37 -4.59 -6.52
C GLN A 55 2.80 -5.60 -7.53
N LYS A 56 2.48 -5.15 -8.76
CA LYS A 56 1.92 -6.01 -9.82
C LYS A 56 2.92 -7.00 -10.38
N PHE A 57 4.16 -6.57 -10.58
CA PHE A 57 5.15 -7.33 -11.36
C PHE A 57 6.39 -7.73 -10.56
N GLY A 58 6.55 -7.21 -9.35
CA GLY A 58 7.77 -7.35 -8.58
C GLY A 58 8.94 -6.67 -9.30
N GLN A 59 10.13 -7.15 -9.00
CA GLN A 59 11.40 -6.75 -9.59
C GLN A 59 11.66 -7.48 -10.94
N ASP A 60 10.60 -7.67 -11.74
CA ASP A 60 10.71 -8.21 -13.09
C ASP A 60 11.04 -7.07 -14.06
N PHE A 61 12.34 -6.81 -14.23
CA PHE A 61 12.84 -5.74 -15.11
C PHE A 61 12.31 -5.85 -16.55
N SER A 62 11.96 -7.04 -17.04
CA SER A 62 11.36 -7.17 -18.37
C SER A 62 9.98 -6.49 -18.48
N LYS A 63 9.28 -6.31 -17.36
CA LYS A 63 7.98 -5.66 -17.26
C LYS A 63 8.06 -4.22 -16.77
N ILE A 64 8.94 -3.92 -15.80
CA ILE A 64 9.00 -2.61 -15.15
C ILE A 64 10.03 -1.65 -15.76
N SER A 65 10.86 -2.08 -16.71
CA SER A 65 11.87 -1.20 -17.33
C SER A 65 11.26 0.05 -17.92
N LYS A 66 10.06 -0.06 -18.51
CA LYS A 66 9.35 1.10 -19.06
C LYS A 66 9.00 2.10 -17.95
N ASP A 67 8.35 1.62 -16.89
CA ASP A 67 7.92 2.46 -15.75
C ASP A 67 9.12 3.13 -15.06
N LEU A 68 10.25 2.43 -14.94
CA LEU A 68 11.51 2.98 -14.42
C LEU A 68 12.04 4.14 -15.28
N ASN A 69 12.07 3.99 -16.61
CA ASN A 69 12.51 5.08 -17.50
C ASN A 69 11.51 6.25 -17.50
N GLU A 70 10.21 5.96 -17.42
CA GLU A 70 9.17 7.00 -17.37
C GLU A 70 9.28 7.84 -16.09
N ILE A 71 9.50 7.23 -14.93
CA ILE A 71 9.67 8.00 -13.69
C ILE A 71 11.01 8.71 -13.63
N ASP A 72 12.08 8.11 -14.15
CA ASP A 72 13.40 8.74 -14.22
C ASP A 72 13.35 10.06 -14.99
N ALA A 73 12.66 10.09 -16.13
CA ALA A 73 12.45 11.33 -16.89
C ALA A 73 11.66 12.40 -16.11
N VAL A 74 10.68 12.01 -15.28
CA VAL A 74 9.94 12.95 -14.42
C VAL A 74 10.84 13.49 -13.31
N VAL A 75 11.66 12.63 -12.70
CA VAL A 75 12.64 13.02 -11.68
C VAL A 75 13.68 13.97 -12.28
N GLU A 76 14.24 13.65 -13.45
CA GLU A 76 15.17 14.51 -14.19
C GLU A 76 14.56 15.90 -14.42
N LYS A 77 13.30 15.97 -14.85
CA LYS A 77 12.60 17.24 -15.08
C LYS A 77 12.52 18.08 -13.80
N LEU A 78 12.14 17.45 -12.68
CA LEU A 78 12.04 18.13 -11.39
C LEU A 78 13.40 18.59 -10.88
N VAL A 79 14.41 17.72 -10.89
CA VAL A 79 15.77 18.05 -10.48
C VAL A 79 16.28 19.25 -11.28
N ASN A 80 16.18 19.19 -12.61
CA ASN A 80 16.61 20.29 -13.48
C ASN A 80 15.87 21.62 -13.23
N PHE A 81 14.57 21.57 -12.91
CA PHE A 81 13.81 22.77 -12.56
C PHE A 81 14.30 23.39 -11.24
N TYR A 82 14.38 22.57 -10.19
CA TYR A 82 14.76 23.01 -8.85
C TYR A 82 16.23 23.44 -8.75
N SER A 83 17.14 22.74 -9.42
CA SER A 83 18.54 23.13 -9.48
C SER A 83 18.74 24.49 -10.17
N LYS A 84 17.94 24.83 -11.20
CA LYS A 84 17.98 26.17 -11.83
C LYS A 84 17.53 27.29 -10.90
N LYS A 85 16.71 26.97 -9.91
CA LYS A 85 16.30 27.90 -8.84
C LYS A 85 17.31 27.97 -7.68
N GLY A 86 18.38 27.16 -7.73
CA GLY A 86 19.33 27.07 -6.64
C GLY A 86 18.80 26.31 -5.42
N ALA A 87 17.71 25.54 -5.56
CA ALA A 87 17.19 24.71 -4.49
C ALA A 87 18.04 23.45 -4.31
N SER A 88 18.29 23.06 -3.05
CA SER A 88 18.89 21.76 -2.73
C SER A 88 17.86 20.65 -2.89
N VAL A 89 18.19 19.62 -3.68
CA VAL A 89 17.28 18.51 -3.97
C VAL A 89 17.65 17.29 -3.13
N ILE A 90 16.63 16.68 -2.52
CA ILE A 90 16.74 15.38 -1.84
C ILE A 90 15.79 14.41 -2.55
N LEU A 91 16.31 13.28 -3.01
CA LEU A 91 15.49 12.16 -3.45
C LEU A 91 15.37 11.16 -2.31
N LEU A 92 14.14 10.88 -1.89
CA LEU A 92 13.83 10.01 -0.77
C LEU A 92 12.85 8.93 -1.21
N SER A 93 13.14 7.68 -0.88
CA SER A 93 12.20 6.57 -0.92
C SER A 93 11.76 6.23 0.50
N GLU A 94 10.48 5.91 0.69
CA GLU A 94 9.93 5.55 2.00
C GLU A 94 10.25 4.09 2.37
N TYR A 95 10.17 3.18 1.41
CA TYR A 95 10.40 1.75 1.58
C TYR A 95 10.81 1.09 0.25
N GLY A 96 11.49 -0.06 0.36
CA GLY A 96 11.73 -0.95 -0.78
C GLY A 96 10.55 -1.91 -0.98
N ILE A 97 10.34 -2.31 -2.24
CA ILE A 97 9.39 -3.38 -2.61
C ILE A 97 10.18 -4.59 -3.08
N THR A 98 9.89 -5.75 -2.47
CA THR A 98 10.55 -7.03 -2.76
C THR A 98 9.56 -8.07 -3.27
N ASN A 99 10.08 -9.10 -3.95
CA ASN A 99 9.26 -10.12 -4.58
C ASN A 99 8.54 -11.02 -3.58
N VAL A 100 7.23 -11.16 -3.73
CA VAL A 100 6.39 -12.10 -2.95
C VAL A 100 5.60 -13.01 -3.89
N HIS A 101 5.21 -14.18 -3.39
CA HIS A 101 4.37 -15.13 -4.13
C HIS A 101 3.44 -15.97 -3.26
N GLN A 102 3.50 -15.83 -1.93
CA GLN A 102 2.68 -16.59 -0.99
C GLN A 102 1.66 -15.68 -0.26
N PRO A 103 0.42 -15.56 -0.77
CA PRO A 103 -0.63 -14.85 -0.04
C PRO A 103 -1.08 -15.67 1.17
N ILE A 104 -1.22 -15.02 2.32
CA ILE A 104 -1.69 -15.60 3.58
C ILE A 104 -3.00 -14.93 4.00
N HIS A 105 -3.98 -15.74 4.39
CA HIS A 105 -5.32 -15.29 4.75
C HIS A 105 -5.54 -15.42 6.27
N LEU A 106 -4.96 -14.51 7.07
CA LEU A 106 -5.03 -14.60 8.54
C LEU A 106 -6.47 -14.65 9.06
N ASN A 107 -7.38 -13.88 8.47
CA ASN A 107 -8.80 -13.92 8.86
C ASN A 107 -9.47 -15.27 8.54
N ARG A 108 -9.06 -15.99 7.48
CA ARG A 108 -9.52 -17.37 7.25
C ARG A 108 -9.04 -18.31 8.35
N VAL A 109 -7.78 -18.18 8.77
CA VAL A 109 -7.22 -18.98 9.88
C VAL A 109 -8.00 -18.71 11.17
N LEU A 110 -8.19 -17.43 11.54
CA LEU A 110 -8.96 -17.07 12.72
C LEU A 110 -10.39 -17.62 12.66
N ARG A 111 -11.03 -17.55 11.48
CA ARG A 111 -12.36 -18.11 11.26
C ARG A 111 -12.42 -19.62 11.43
N GLN A 112 -11.43 -20.37 10.94
CA GLN A 112 -11.37 -21.84 11.11
C GLN A 112 -11.28 -22.27 12.58
N HIS A 113 -10.88 -21.36 13.47
CA HIS A 113 -10.77 -21.61 14.91
C HIS A 113 -11.89 -20.97 15.74
N ASP A 114 -12.97 -20.55 15.09
CA ASP A 114 -14.16 -19.89 15.70
C ASP A 114 -13.81 -18.58 16.43
N LEU A 115 -12.81 -17.84 15.94
CA LEU A 115 -12.37 -16.56 16.51
C LEU A 115 -12.94 -15.36 15.76
N LEU A 116 -13.26 -15.52 14.47
CA LEU A 116 -13.78 -14.46 13.62
C LEU A 116 -15.30 -14.52 13.49
N GLY A 117 -15.97 -13.40 13.75
CA GLY A 117 -17.40 -13.22 13.55
C GLY A 117 -17.74 -12.91 12.09
N ILE A 118 -18.72 -13.61 11.54
CA ILE A 118 -19.26 -13.37 10.20
C ILE A 118 -20.75 -13.06 10.31
N ARG A 119 -21.17 -11.99 9.64
CA ARG A 119 -22.57 -11.66 9.42
C ARG A 119 -22.96 -11.94 7.98
N VAL A 120 -24.07 -12.63 7.77
CA VAL A 120 -24.58 -12.92 6.43
C VAL A 120 -25.67 -11.94 6.05
N GLU A 121 -25.45 -11.18 4.98
CA GLU A 121 -26.40 -10.22 4.44
C GLU A 121 -26.64 -10.51 2.96
N ARG A 122 -27.90 -10.73 2.58
CA ARG A 122 -28.29 -11.00 1.17
C ARG A 122 -27.50 -12.15 0.52
N GLY A 123 -27.10 -13.14 1.31
CA GLY A 123 -26.33 -14.30 0.85
C GLY A 123 -24.82 -14.07 0.73
N LEU A 124 -24.30 -12.89 1.10
CA LEU A 124 -22.87 -12.58 1.15
C LEU A 124 -22.39 -12.50 2.59
N GLU A 125 -21.11 -12.81 2.80
CA GLU A 125 -20.46 -12.79 4.11
C GLU A 125 -19.79 -11.45 4.35
N LEU A 126 -20.01 -10.86 5.52
CA LEU A 126 -19.37 -9.64 5.99
C LEU A 126 -18.63 -9.94 7.29
N LEU A 127 -17.39 -9.45 7.42
CA LEU A 127 -16.65 -9.50 8.67
C LEU A 127 -17.36 -8.61 9.69
N ASP A 128 -17.68 -9.18 10.85
CA ASP A 128 -18.25 -8.45 11.98
C ASP A 128 -17.17 -8.29 13.05
N ALA A 129 -16.48 -7.16 13.01
CA ALA A 129 -15.37 -6.88 13.90
C ALA A 129 -15.82 -6.83 15.37
N GLY A 130 -17.04 -6.37 15.65
CA GLY A 130 -17.58 -6.27 17.00
C GLY A 130 -18.00 -7.62 17.59
N ALA A 131 -18.51 -8.53 16.75
CA ALA A 131 -18.85 -9.89 17.16
C ALA A 131 -17.65 -10.86 17.17
N SER A 132 -16.53 -10.48 16.57
CA SER A 132 -15.31 -11.29 16.54
C SER A 132 -14.64 -11.34 17.92
N LYS A 133 -14.10 -12.50 18.29
CA LYS A 133 -13.16 -12.61 19.42
C LYS A 133 -11.80 -12.06 19.05
N ALA A 134 -11.36 -12.31 17.82
CA ALA A 134 -10.19 -11.70 17.23
C ALA A 134 -10.35 -11.54 15.71
N PHE A 135 -9.79 -10.48 15.14
CA PHE A 135 -9.76 -10.23 13.71
C PHE A 135 -8.45 -9.55 13.29
N ALA A 136 -8.05 -9.74 12.04
CA ALA A 136 -6.85 -9.13 11.47
C ALA A 136 -7.21 -7.99 10.50
N VAL A 137 -6.45 -6.91 10.56
CA VAL A 137 -6.39 -5.85 9.55
C VAL A 137 -5.03 -5.95 8.87
N ALA A 138 -5.03 -6.33 7.59
CA ALA A 138 -3.83 -6.69 6.84
C ALA A 138 -3.38 -5.56 5.90
N ASP A 139 -2.09 -5.26 5.89
CA ASP A 139 -1.49 -4.32 4.97
C ASP A 139 -0.11 -4.83 4.53
N HIS A 140 -0.03 -5.30 3.28
CA HIS A 140 1.18 -5.90 2.73
C HIS A 140 1.77 -7.03 3.61
N GLN A 141 3.02 -6.91 4.04
CA GLN A 141 3.72 -7.90 4.86
C GLN A 141 3.53 -7.68 6.36
N VAL A 142 2.61 -6.79 6.76
CA VAL A 142 2.26 -6.53 8.15
C VAL A 142 0.76 -6.73 8.37
N ALA A 143 0.36 -7.21 9.53
CA ALA A 143 -1.03 -7.16 9.93
C ALA A 143 -1.18 -6.85 11.42
N HIS A 144 -2.22 -6.10 11.76
CA HIS A 144 -2.63 -5.88 13.14
C HIS A 144 -3.73 -6.88 13.49
N ILE A 145 -3.55 -7.63 14.56
CA ILE A 145 -4.58 -8.51 15.11
C ILE A 145 -5.17 -7.84 16.35
N TYR A 146 -6.46 -7.57 16.29
CA TYR A 146 -7.25 -7.04 17.39
C TYR A 146 -7.98 -8.17 18.10
N ILE A 147 -7.99 -8.17 19.42
CA ILE A 147 -8.53 -9.21 20.28
C ILE A 147 -9.54 -8.60 21.24
N ASN A 148 -10.83 -8.77 20.93
CA ASN A 148 -11.92 -8.26 21.76
C ASN A 148 -12.16 -9.13 23.01
N ASP A 149 -11.83 -10.42 22.94
CA ASP A 149 -11.97 -11.37 24.05
C ASP A 149 -10.58 -11.77 24.57
N VAL A 150 -10.14 -11.13 25.64
CA VAL A 150 -8.81 -11.38 26.25
C VAL A 150 -8.60 -12.84 26.70
N SER A 151 -9.67 -13.63 26.88
CA SER A 151 -9.54 -15.04 27.23
C SER A 151 -8.92 -15.90 26.11
N VAL A 152 -8.97 -15.42 24.86
CA VAL A 152 -8.42 -16.14 23.70
C VAL A 152 -7.02 -15.67 23.29
N THR A 153 -6.41 -14.70 23.96
CA THR A 153 -5.12 -14.10 23.55
C THR A 153 -4.02 -15.15 23.31
N ASN A 154 -3.81 -16.07 24.26
CA ASN A 154 -2.80 -17.13 24.12
C ASN A 154 -3.14 -18.10 22.98
N LYS A 155 -4.44 -18.41 22.79
CA LYS A 155 -4.90 -19.25 21.68
C LYS A 155 -4.62 -18.57 20.33
N VAL A 156 -4.95 -17.29 20.19
CA VAL A 156 -4.71 -16.49 18.98
C VAL A 156 -3.22 -16.47 18.67
N ARG A 157 -2.37 -16.13 19.64
CA ARG A 157 -0.92 -16.11 19.47
C ARG A 157 -0.38 -17.44 18.96
N ASN A 158 -0.71 -18.54 19.65
CA ASN A 158 -0.22 -19.87 19.29
C ASN A 158 -0.64 -20.30 17.88
N ILE A 159 -1.88 -19.99 17.47
CA ILE A 159 -2.37 -20.30 16.12
C ILE A 159 -1.57 -19.51 15.07
N ILE A 160 -1.38 -18.22 15.31
CA ILE A 160 -0.77 -17.29 14.34
C ILE A 160 0.73 -17.56 14.18
N GLU A 161 1.43 -17.88 15.27
CA GLU A 161 2.85 -18.28 15.25
C GLU A 161 3.08 -19.58 14.44
N GLN A 162 2.04 -20.42 14.28
CA GLN A 162 2.13 -21.66 13.51
C GLN A 162 1.74 -21.49 12.03
N VAL A 163 1.25 -20.31 11.61
CA VAL A 163 0.87 -20.08 10.21
C VAL A 163 2.14 -20.01 9.35
N PRO A 164 2.30 -20.89 8.35
CA PRO A 164 3.47 -20.84 7.47
C PRO A 164 3.57 -19.49 6.75
N GLY A 165 4.74 -18.86 6.86
CA GLY A 165 5.05 -17.56 6.28
C GLY A 165 4.78 -16.37 7.20
N VAL A 166 4.35 -16.58 8.45
CA VAL A 166 4.48 -15.59 9.52
C VAL A 166 5.90 -15.69 10.10
N GLU A 167 6.66 -14.58 10.07
CA GLU A 167 8.04 -14.51 10.58
C GLU A 167 8.09 -13.99 12.03
N LEU A 168 7.30 -12.95 12.34
CA LEU A 168 7.26 -12.35 13.67
C LEU A 168 5.82 -12.17 14.16
N VAL A 169 5.63 -12.39 15.45
CA VAL A 169 4.40 -12.07 16.19
C VAL A 169 4.79 -11.25 17.42
N LEU A 170 4.41 -9.98 17.42
CA LEU A 170 4.78 -9.01 18.43
C LEU A 170 3.58 -8.73 19.33
N ASP A 171 3.66 -9.20 20.58
CA ASP A 171 2.79 -8.71 21.65
C ASP A 171 3.15 -7.27 22.03
N ARG A 172 2.44 -6.72 23.01
CA ARG A 172 2.58 -5.31 23.33
C ARG A 172 3.95 -4.92 23.90
N GLU A 173 4.59 -5.83 24.62
CA GLU A 173 5.94 -5.60 25.14
C GLU A 173 6.97 -5.65 24.00
N ALA A 174 6.87 -6.65 23.11
CA ALA A 174 7.74 -6.77 21.94
C ALA A 174 7.56 -5.59 20.98
N GLN A 175 6.34 -5.09 20.77
CA GLN A 175 6.07 -3.90 19.97
C GLN A 175 6.79 -2.65 20.47
N ALA A 176 7.01 -2.52 21.79
CA ALA A 176 7.71 -1.36 22.36
C ALA A 176 9.19 -1.29 21.92
N GLN A 177 9.81 -2.45 21.68
CA GLN A 177 11.20 -2.54 21.19
C GLN A 177 11.35 -2.00 19.76
N TYR A 178 10.25 -1.98 19.00
CA TYR A 178 10.18 -1.42 17.65
C TYR A 178 9.55 -0.01 17.63
N HIS A 179 9.21 0.56 18.79
CA HIS A 179 8.52 1.85 18.92
C HIS A 179 7.15 1.91 18.20
N ILE A 180 6.45 0.78 18.11
CA ILE A 180 5.12 0.68 17.47
C ILE A 180 4.00 0.33 18.46
N ASN A 181 4.27 0.39 19.76
CA ASN A 181 3.30 0.14 20.83
C ASN A 181 2.28 1.28 21.01
N HIS A 182 1.62 1.69 19.93
CA HIS A 182 0.66 2.81 19.88
C HIS A 182 -0.78 2.34 20.13
N GLU A 183 -1.64 3.12 20.78
CA GLU A 183 -3.05 2.77 21.10
C GLU A 183 -3.89 2.26 19.90
N ARG A 184 -3.48 2.61 18.67
CA ARG A 184 -4.11 2.18 17.41
C ARG A 184 -3.50 0.93 16.80
N ALA A 185 -2.40 0.41 17.33
CA ALA A 185 -1.86 -0.87 16.92
C ALA A 185 -2.62 -2.00 17.63
N GLY A 186 -2.96 -3.05 16.87
CA GLY A 186 -3.59 -4.25 17.41
C GLY A 186 -2.82 -4.89 18.57
N ASP A 187 -3.55 -5.70 19.35
CA ASP A 187 -3.03 -6.44 20.49
C ASP A 187 -1.82 -7.30 20.14
N LEU A 188 -1.80 -7.83 18.91
CA LEU A 188 -0.62 -8.39 18.26
C LEU A 188 -0.33 -7.65 16.94
N VAL A 189 0.94 -7.44 16.63
CA VAL A 189 1.40 -7.02 15.30
C VAL A 189 2.19 -8.17 14.70
N VAL A 190 1.85 -8.57 13.49
CA VAL A 190 2.49 -9.70 12.82
C VAL A 190 3.19 -9.25 11.55
N MET A 191 4.32 -9.90 11.24
CA MET A 191 5.12 -9.63 10.06
C MET A 191 5.33 -10.92 9.28
N ALA A 192 5.17 -10.86 7.96
CA ALA A 192 5.36 -11.98 7.06
C ALA A 192 6.86 -12.25 6.80
N ASP A 193 7.17 -13.48 6.36
CA ASP A 193 8.48 -13.83 5.81
C ASP A 193 8.73 -13.16 4.45
N GLU A 194 9.92 -13.40 3.88
CA GLU A 194 10.42 -12.63 2.71
C GLU A 194 9.54 -12.79 1.46
N LYS A 195 8.85 -13.93 1.35
CA LYS A 195 8.12 -14.38 0.17
C LYS A 195 6.61 -14.31 0.35
N SER A 196 6.15 -14.01 1.56
CA SER A 196 4.74 -14.00 1.93
C SER A 196 4.21 -12.59 2.16
N TRP A 197 2.90 -12.44 2.04
CA TRP A 197 2.16 -11.22 2.37
C TRP A 197 0.75 -11.57 2.85
N PHE A 198 0.10 -10.65 3.57
CA PHE A 198 -1.21 -10.87 4.17
C PHE A 198 -2.33 -10.23 3.36
N THR A 199 -3.36 -11.02 3.07
CA THR A 199 -4.61 -10.51 2.50
C THR A 199 -5.61 -10.20 3.61
N TYR A 200 -6.60 -9.35 3.33
CA TYR A 200 -7.73 -9.14 4.25
C TYR A 200 -8.79 -10.26 4.19
N TYR A 201 -8.68 -11.23 3.28
CA TYR A 201 -9.74 -12.19 2.95
C TYR A 201 -10.17 -13.02 4.16
N PHE A 202 -11.48 -13.13 4.34
CA PHE A 202 -12.10 -13.84 5.47
C PHE A 202 -13.20 -14.85 5.06
N TRP A 203 -13.67 -14.78 3.81
CA TRP A 203 -14.63 -15.73 3.25
C TRP A 203 -13.90 -16.99 2.79
N MET A 204 -14.54 -18.16 2.90
CA MET A 204 -13.95 -19.44 2.47
C MET A 204 -14.24 -19.77 1.01
N ASP A 205 -15.32 -19.22 0.46
CA ASP A 205 -15.76 -19.41 -0.93
C ASP A 205 -16.00 -18.05 -1.58
N ASP A 206 -15.36 -17.81 -2.72
CA ASP A 206 -15.46 -16.57 -3.49
C ASP A 206 -16.88 -16.28 -4.02
N ALA A 207 -17.77 -17.28 -4.01
CA ALA A 207 -19.19 -17.13 -4.34
C ALA A 207 -19.97 -16.32 -3.30
N VAL A 208 -19.51 -16.32 -2.04
CA VAL A 208 -20.15 -15.59 -0.92
C VAL A 208 -19.31 -14.40 -0.44
N ALA A 209 -18.25 -14.05 -1.17
CA ALA A 209 -17.43 -12.88 -0.86
C ALA A 209 -18.27 -11.58 -0.82
N PRO A 210 -17.92 -10.60 0.03
CA PRO A 210 -18.57 -9.30 0.04
C PRO A 210 -18.66 -8.66 -1.34
N ASP A 211 -19.72 -7.90 -1.58
CA ASP A 211 -19.86 -7.12 -2.82
C ASP A 211 -18.70 -6.14 -3.00
N TYR A 212 -18.22 -5.54 -1.90
CA TYR A 212 -17.09 -4.63 -1.91
C TYR A 212 -15.76 -5.29 -2.31
N ALA A 213 -15.64 -6.62 -2.23
CA ALA A 213 -14.39 -7.32 -2.54
C ALA A 213 -14.05 -7.25 -4.04
N ARG A 214 -15.07 -7.13 -4.91
CA ARG A 214 -14.90 -7.06 -6.37
C ARG A 214 -14.88 -5.63 -6.93
N VAL A 215 -14.85 -4.63 -6.07
CA VAL A 215 -14.80 -3.22 -6.44
C VAL A 215 -13.61 -2.54 -5.78
N VAL A 216 -13.37 -1.30 -6.19
CA VAL A 216 -12.43 -0.38 -5.58
C VAL A 216 -13.14 0.33 -4.41
N ASP A 217 -12.89 -0.10 -3.16
CA ASP A 217 -13.59 0.39 -1.96
C ASP A 217 -12.71 0.25 -0.70
N ILE A 218 -11.69 1.11 -0.62
CA ILE A 218 -10.66 1.08 0.43
C ILE A 218 -11.20 1.25 1.86
N HIS A 219 -12.39 1.83 2.03
CA HIS A 219 -12.92 2.14 3.35
C HIS A 219 -13.68 0.97 3.99
N LYS A 220 -14.12 -0.01 3.19
CA LYS A 220 -14.86 -1.17 3.70
C LYS A 220 -13.99 -2.41 3.88
N LYS A 221 -12.84 -2.46 3.22
CA LYS A 221 -11.92 -3.60 3.30
C LYS A 221 -11.15 -3.52 4.63
N PRO A 222 -11.14 -4.58 5.44
CA PRO A 222 -10.37 -4.64 6.69
C PRO A 222 -8.87 -4.85 6.37
N GLY A 223 -8.30 -3.93 5.61
CA GLY A 223 -6.93 -4.01 5.10
C GLY A 223 -6.79 -3.42 3.70
N TYR A 224 -5.54 -3.35 3.24
CA TYR A 224 -5.20 -2.96 1.88
C TYR A 224 -5.45 -4.10 0.90
N ASP A 225 -5.91 -3.76 -0.30
CA ASP A 225 -6.19 -4.71 -1.38
C ASP A 225 -5.40 -4.37 -2.65
N PRO A 226 -4.18 -4.91 -2.80
CA PRO A 226 -3.37 -4.68 -3.99
C PRO A 226 -3.99 -5.29 -5.26
N VAL A 227 -4.91 -6.27 -5.16
CA VAL A 227 -5.49 -6.85 -6.39
C VAL A 227 -6.46 -5.91 -7.09
N GLU A 228 -6.82 -4.79 -6.45
CA GLU A 228 -7.53 -3.67 -7.07
C GLU A 228 -6.79 -3.05 -8.27
N MET A 229 -5.49 -3.29 -8.40
CA MET A 229 -4.71 -2.90 -9.58
C MET A 229 -4.94 -3.77 -10.82
N PHE A 230 -5.80 -4.79 -10.72
CA PHE A 230 -6.13 -5.70 -11.80
C PHE A 230 -7.62 -5.63 -12.17
N MET A 231 -7.92 -6.09 -13.38
CA MET A 231 -9.29 -6.09 -13.89
C MET A 231 -9.60 -7.44 -14.53
N THR A 232 -10.69 -8.06 -14.08
CA THR A 232 -11.20 -9.34 -14.58
C THR A 232 -11.71 -9.24 -16.03
N SER A 233 -12.37 -8.13 -16.39
CA SER A 233 -12.95 -7.96 -17.72
C SER A 233 -13.12 -6.49 -18.12
N LYS A 234 -12.38 -6.08 -19.16
CA LYS A 234 -12.55 -4.76 -19.80
C LYS A 234 -13.93 -4.61 -20.45
N ALA A 235 -14.48 -5.69 -21.00
CA ALA A 235 -15.82 -5.68 -21.62
C ALA A 235 -16.91 -5.43 -20.57
N ARG A 236 -16.82 -6.10 -19.41
CA ARG A 236 -17.73 -5.85 -18.27
C ARG A 236 -17.61 -4.40 -17.80
N ALA A 237 -16.39 -3.88 -17.65
CA ALA A 237 -16.17 -2.48 -17.26
C ALA A 237 -16.84 -1.51 -18.26
N ALA A 238 -16.63 -1.71 -19.57
CA ALA A 238 -17.25 -0.90 -20.61
C ALA A 238 -18.78 -0.94 -20.55
N TYR A 239 -19.37 -2.14 -20.39
CA TYR A 239 -20.81 -2.29 -20.22
C TYR A 239 -21.34 -1.54 -18.98
N LYS A 240 -20.65 -1.64 -17.83
CA LYS A 240 -21.03 -0.93 -16.60
C LYS A 240 -20.92 0.59 -16.77
N LEU A 241 -19.93 1.09 -17.52
CA LEU A 241 -19.81 2.51 -17.85
C LEU A 241 -20.93 2.99 -18.77
N LEU A 242 -21.37 2.16 -19.74
CA LEU A 242 -22.54 2.49 -20.56
C LEU A 242 -23.81 2.61 -19.71
N ARG A 243 -24.02 1.70 -18.75
CA ARG A 243 -25.13 1.79 -17.80
C ARG A 243 -25.08 3.06 -16.96
N LYS A 244 -23.89 3.42 -16.44
CA LYS A 244 -23.66 4.69 -15.74
C LYS A 244 -24.08 5.88 -16.60
N LYS A 245 -23.60 5.93 -17.85
CA LYS A 245 -23.89 7.01 -18.79
C LYS A 245 -25.39 7.10 -19.13
N ALA A 246 -26.09 5.98 -19.12
CA ALA A 246 -27.54 5.90 -19.29
C ALA A 246 -28.33 6.23 -18.00
N GLY A 247 -27.67 6.63 -16.90
CA GLY A 247 -28.32 6.96 -15.63
C GLY A 247 -28.80 5.76 -14.82
N LEU A 248 -28.42 4.53 -15.20
CA LEU A 248 -28.79 3.32 -14.48
C LEU A 248 -27.87 3.07 -13.29
N ARG A 249 -28.42 2.56 -12.19
CA ARG A 249 -27.61 2.03 -11.07
C ARG A 249 -26.69 0.92 -11.58
N TYR A 250 -25.45 0.96 -11.15
CA TYR A 250 -24.42 -0.02 -11.49
C TYR A 250 -23.45 -0.22 -10.32
N VAL A 251 -22.77 -1.36 -10.31
CA VAL A 251 -21.64 -1.68 -9.42
C VAL A 251 -20.46 -2.05 -10.32
N MET A 252 -19.29 -1.44 -10.11
CA MET A 252 -18.07 -1.67 -10.90
C MET A 252 -17.31 -2.90 -10.40
N ASP A 253 -17.98 -4.05 -10.49
CA ASP A 253 -17.57 -5.36 -9.98
C ASP A 253 -16.58 -6.07 -10.91
N VAL A 254 -15.39 -5.47 -11.07
CA VAL A 254 -14.38 -5.92 -12.04
C VAL A 254 -13.04 -6.29 -11.40
N ILE A 255 -12.90 -6.19 -10.08
CA ILE A 255 -11.66 -6.57 -9.37
C ILE A 255 -11.62 -8.09 -9.17
N PRO A 256 -10.50 -8.77 -9.47
CA PRO A 256 -10.34 -10.20 -9.22
C PRO A 256 -10.22 -10.49 -7.72
N LEU A 257 -10.42 -11.74 -7.32
CA LEU A 257 -10.14 -12.20 -5.95
C LEU A 257 -8.89 -13.09 -5.88
N ASP A 258 -8.11 -13.15 -6.96
CA ASP A 258 -6.89 -13.95 -7.01
C ASP A 258 -5.70 -13.16 -6.45
N ALA A 259 -5.38 -13.43 -5.18
CA ALA A 259 -4.25 -12.83 -4.48
C ALA A 259 -2.88 -13.25 -5.08
N THR A 260 -2.82 -14.33 -5.86
CA THR A 260 -1.55 -14.78 -6.47
C THR A 260 -1.08 -13.85 -7.58
N LEU A 261 -1.92 -12.90 -8.03
CA LEU A 261 -1.56 -11.87 -9.01
C LEU A 261 -0.50 -10.90 -8.49
N ILE A 262 -0.38 -10.73 -7.18
CA ILE A 262 0.59 -9.83 -6.57
C ILE A 262 1.97 -10.47 -6.58
N LYS A 263 2.96 -9.69 -7.01
CA LYS A 263 4.34 -10.13 -7.17
C LYS A 263 5.33 -9.31 -6.35
N GLY A 264 4.96 -8.14 -5.86
CA GLY A 264 5.77 -7.33 -4.96
C GLY A 264 4.99 -6.87 -3.73
N SER A 265 5.68 -6.75 -2.60
CA SER A 265 5.11 -6.24 -1.34
C SER A 265 6.18 -5.56 -0.49
N HIS A 266 5.78 -4.94 0.61
CA HIS A 266 6.67 -4.24 1.56
C HIS A 266 6.14 -4.31 3.00
N GLY A 267 6.81 -3.62 3.93
CA GLY A 267 6.42 -3.52 5.34
C GLY A 267 7.18 -4.46 6.28
N ARG A 268 7.90 -5.45 5.74
CA ARG A 268 8.82 -6.27 6.53
C ARG A 268 10.11 -5.52 6.90
N LEU A 269 10.81 -6.02 7.90
CA LEU A 269 12.20 -5.68 8.15
C LEU A 269 13.09 -6.37 7.10
N GLU A 270 13.54 -5.58 6.13
CA GLU A 270 14.39 -6.05 5.06
C GLU A 270 15.83 -6.28 5.55
N LYS A 271 16.34 -7.50 5.35
CA LYS A 271 17.67 -7.93 5.83
C LYS A 271 18.76 -7.60 4.81
N ASN A 272 18.40 -7.54 3.53
CA ASN A 272 19.31 -7.19 2.45
C ASN A 272 19.29 -5.67 2.21
N SER A 273 20.40 -5.01 2.54
CA SER A 273 20.54 -3.56 2.39
C SER A 273 20.36 -3.06 0.95
N SER A 274 20.54 -3.91 -0.06
CA SER A 274 20.29 -3.55 -1.46
C SER A 274 18.80 -3.26 -1.77
N PHE A 275 17.89 -3.65 -0.87
CA PHE A 275 16.46 -3.38 -0.96
C PHE A 275 15.98 -2.38 0.09
N HIS A 276 16.90 -1.71 0.79
CA HIS A 276 16.53 -0.61 1.69
C HIS A 276 16.11 0.62 0.89
N PRO A 277 15.20 1.45 1.45
CA PRO A 277 14.90 2.75 0.88
C PRO A 277 16.16 3.62 0.77
N VAL A 278 16.17 4.48 -0.25
CA VAL A 278 17.31 5.35 -0.58
C VAL A 278 17.05 6.78 -0.13
N LEU A 279 18.13 7.45 0.28
CA LEU A 279 18.23 8.89 0.47
C LEU A 279 19.40 9.38 -0.38
N ILE A 280 19.13 10.25 -1.35
CA ILE A 280 20.13 10.80 -2.27
C ILE A 280 20.11 12.31 -2.17
N THR A 281 21.28 12.90 -1.99
CA THR A 281 21.49 14.34 -1.77
C THR A 281 22.96 14.69 -2.03
N ASP A 282 23.26 15.96 -2.32
CA ASP A 282 24.61 16.46 -2.57
C ASP A 282 25.48 16.55 -1.30
N GLU A 283 24.86 16.50 -0.12
CA GLU A 283 25.55 16.53 1.16
C GLU A 283 26.09 15.13 1.55
N ILE A 284 27.31 15.08 2.06
CA ILE A 284 27.91 13.84 2.55
C ILE A 284 27.30 13.48 3.91
N TYR A 285 26.56 12.38 3.96
CA TYR A 285 26.07 11.76 5.19
C TYR A 285 26.83 10.47 5.49
N LYS A 286 26.48 9.82 6.61
CA LYS A 286 26.97 8.48 6.96
C LYS A 286 26.51 7.46 5.91
N ASP A 287 27.19 6.32 5.83
CA ASP A 287 26.84 5.21 4.94
C ASP A 287 25.42 4.66 5.16
N SER A 288 24.84 4.89 6.35
CA SER A 288 23.44 4.57 6.67
C SER A 288 22.90 5.53 7.73
N ILE A 289 21.60 5.80 7.66
CA ILE A 289 20.87 6.58 8.65
C ILE A 289 19.57 5.85 9.03
N LYS A 290 19.03 6.15 10.20
CA LYS A 290 17.69 5.71 10.60
C LYS A 290 16.64 6.56 9.89
N ALA A 291 15.46 5.98 9.64
CA ALA A 291 14.33 6.70 9.08
C ALA A 291 13.96 7.95 9.92
N THR A 292 14.11 7.89 11.25
CA THR A 292 13.86 9.03 12.15
C THR A 292 14.87 10.17 12.01
N GLU A 293 16.05 9.94 11.42
CA GLU A 293 17.07 10.97 11.19
C GLU A 293 16.83 11.73 9.86
N VAL A 294 15.88 11.29 9.02
CA VAL A 294 15.55 11.97 7.75
C VAL A 294 15.06 13.41 7.99
N TYR A 295 14.37 13.67 9.11
CA TYR A 295 14.01 15.02 9.50
C TYR A 295 15.23 15.93 9.65
N ASP A 296 16.28 15.47 10.34
CA ASP A 296 17.49 16.25 10.58
C ASP A 296 18.25 16.52 9.28
N VAL A 297 18.24 15.56 8.35
CA VAL A 297 18.78 15.72 6.99
C VAL A 297 18.05 16.85 6.26
N ILE A 298 16.72 16.82 6.23
CA ILE A 298 15.91 17.87 5.59
C ILE A 298 16.15 19.22 6.27
N TRP A 299 16.14 19.24 7.61
CA TRP A 299 16.33 20.47 8.39
C TRP A 299 17.69 21.11 8.12
N LYS A 300 18.76 20.31 8.04
CA LYS A 300 20.11 20.80 7.74
C LYS A 300 20.16 21.52 6.39
N HIS A 301 19.47 21.00 5.37
CA HIS A 301 19.41 21.64 4.04
C HIS A 301 18.68 22.98 4.04
N LEU A 302 17.74 23.20 4.95
CA LEU A 302 17.01 24.47 5.06
C LEU A 302 17.79 25.56 5.81
N MET A 303 18.82 25.16 6.56
CA MET A 303 19.63 26.05 7.41
C MET A 303 20.94 26.50 6.74
N LEU A 304 21.28 25.93 5.57
CA LEU A 304 22.42 26.30 4.73
C LEU A 304 22.05 27.45 3.79
#